data_AF-A0A426ZG49-F1
#
_entry.id   AF-A0A426ZG49-F1
#
_cell.length_a   1.000
_cell.length_b   1.000
_cell.length_c   1.000
_cell.angle_alpha   90.00
_cell.angle_beta   90.00
_cell.angle_gamma   90.00
#
_symmetry.space_group_name_H-M   'P 1'
#
loop_
_entity.id
_entity.type
_entity.pdbx_description
1 polymer ?
#
loop_
_entity_poly.entity_id
_entity_poly.type
_entity_poly.pdbx_seq_one_letter_code
_entity_poly.pdbx_strand_id
1 'polypeptide(L)'
;MAEAPPASPGGGGGSHESGEQSPRAGGGVREQDRFLPIANIIRIMKKALPANAKIAKDAKETMQECVSEFISFVTSEASDRCQKEKRKTINGDDLLWAMATLGFEEYIEPLKLYLQKYREVLCSFRGLRFTF
;
A
#
# COMPACT_ATOMS: atom_id res chain seq x y z
N MET A 1 26.39 27.10 -73.11
CA MET A 1 25.02 26.54 -73.19
C MET A 1 25.18 25.04 -72.91
N ALA A 2 24.72 24.43 -71.83
CA ALA A 2 23.76 24.81 -70.80
C ALA A 2 24.28 24.35 -69.42
N GLU A 3 23.78 25.03 -68.39
CA GLU A 3 24.08 24.91 -66.97
C GLU A 3 22.94 24.15 -66.26
N ALA A 4 23.29 23.48 -65.15
CA ALA A 4 22.46 23.04 -64.01
C ALA A 4 21.55 21.80 -64.16
N PRO A 5 21.17 21.09 -63.05
CA PRO A 5 21.24 21.51 -61.64
C PRO A 5 21.82 20.46 -60.64
N PRO A 6 21.95 20.82 -59.34
CA PRO A 6 22.77 20.11 -58.36
C PRO A 6 22.02 18.97 -57.67
N ALA A 7 22.79 18.01 -57.13
CA ALA A 7 22.27 17.00 -56.21
C ALA A 7 21.68 17.68 -54.97
N SER A 8 20.37 17.53 -54.77
CA SER A 8 19.65 17.92 -53.55
C SER A 8 19.45 16.70 -52.64
N PRO A 9 19.39 16.88 -51.31
CA PRO A 9 19.32 15.78 -50.35
C PRO A 9 17.88 15.26 -50.26
N GLY A 10 17.73 13.94 -50.38
CA GLY A 10 16.47 13.27 -50.07
C GLY A 10 16.24 13.23 -48.56
N GLY A 11 15.28 14.02 -48.09
CA GLY A 11 14.65 13.85 -46.78
C GLY A 11 13.43 12.94 -46.91
N GLY A 12 13.29 12.00 -45.98
CA GLY A 12 12.03 11.29 -45.75
C GLY A 12 12.21 9.86 -45.25
N GLY A 13 11.63 9.56 -44.08
CA GLY A 13 11.32 8.19 -43.67
C GLY A 13 11.79 7.85 -42.27
N GLY A 14 10.99 8.22 -41.27
CA GLY A 14 11.21 7.81 -39.89
C GLY A 14 11.11 6.30 -39.69
N SER A 15 11.69 5.83 -38.58
CA SER A 15 11.39 4.51 -38.02
C SER A 15 11.68 4.52 -36.53
N HIS A 16 10.59 4.50 -35.76
CA HIS A 16 10.43 3.79 -34.50
C HIS A 16 11.48 4.04 -33.39
N GLU A 17 11.24 5.07 -32.58
CA GLU A 17 11.39 4.92 -31.13
C GLU A 17 9.99 4.81 -30.53
N SER A 18 9.46 3.58 -30.54
CA SER A 18 8.35 3.20 -29.66
C SER A 18 8.91 3.17 -28.25
N GLY A 19 8.98 4.34 -27.61
CA GLY A 19 9.09 4.41 -26.16
C GLY A 19 7.90 3.67 -25.59
N GLU A 20 8.17 2.53 -24.94
CA GLU A 20 7.20 1.78 -24.15
C GLU A 20 6.64 2.71 -23.07
N GLN A 21 5.59 3.45 -23.42
CA GLN A 21 4.64 3.95 -22.45
C GLN A 21 3.96 2.72 -21.87
N SER A 22 4.57 2.20 -20.81
CA SER A 22 3.86 1.39 -19.84
C SER A 22 2.59 2.16 -19.49
N PRO A 23 1.40 1.63 -19.80
CA PRO A 23 0.20 2.21 -19.26
C PRO A 23 0.30 1.91 -17.78
N ARG A 24 0.65 2.92 -16.98
CA ARG A 24 0.37 2.91 -15.55
C ARG A 24 -1.12 2.73 -15.42
N ALA A 25 -1.53 1.48 -15.35
CA ALA A 25 -2.88 1.07 -15.06
C ALA A 25 -3.25 1.69 -13.71
N GLY A 26 -4.39 2.35 -13.69
CA GLY A 26 -5.03 2.84 -12.47
C GLY A 26 -5.27 4.32 -12.53
N GLY A 27 -6.43 4.70 -13.09
CA GLY A 27 -6.95 6.06 -12.98
C GLY A 27 -6.84 6.55 -11.54
N GLY A 28 -6.51 7.85 -11.38
CA GLY A 28 -6.19 8.45 -10.09
C GLY A 28 -7.08 7.91 -8.98
N VAL A 29 -6.49 7.10 -8.10
CA VAL A 29 -7.13 6.65 -6.88
C VAL A 29 -7.62 7.91 -6.21
N ARG A 30 -8.95 8.03 -6.04
CA ARG A 30 -9.51 9.23 -5.45
C ARG A 30 -8.87 9.35 -4.08
N GLU A 31 -8.49 10.55 -3.68
CA GLU A 31 -7.83 10.76 -2.40
C GLU A 31 -8.64 10.19 -1.22
N GLN A 32 -9.97 10.20 -1.35
CA GLN A 32 -10.92 9.59 -0.42
C GLN A 32 -10.79 8.06 -0.32
N ASP A 33 -10.39 7.35 -1.37
CA ASP A 33 -10.18 5.89 -1.35
C ASP A 33 -8.96 5.50 -0.49
N ARG A 34 -8.06 6.46 -0.22
CA ARG A 34 -6.87 6.25 0.61
C ARG A 34 -7.15 6.35 2.12
N PHE A 35 -8.31 6.89 2.49
CA PHE A 35 -8.66 7.15 3.88
C PHE A 35 -9.65 6.12 4.41
N LEU A 36 -9.44 5.69 5.66
CA LEU A 36 -10.46 4.93 6.36
C LEU A 36 -11.66 5.83 6.68
N PRO A 37 -12.88 5.27 6.76
CA PRO A 37 -14.06 6.04 7.14
C PRO A 37 -13.84 6.77 8.46
N ILE A 38 -14.09 8.09 8.48
CA ILE A 38 -13.85 8.95 9.65
C ILE A 38 -14.58 8.43 10.92
N ALA A 39 -15.75 7.81 10.74
CA ALA A 39 -16.52 7.21 11.83
C ALA A 39 -15.75 6.08 12.55
N ASN A 40 -14.94 5.31 11.81
CA ASN A 40 -14.11 4.25 12.40
C ASN A 40 -12.95 4.85 13.20
N ILE A 41 -12.31 5.91 12.69
CA ILE A 41 -11.25 6.65 13.39
C ILE A 41 -11.78 7.23 14.71
N ILE A 42 -12.91 7.95 14.65
CA ILE A 42 -13.54 8.56 15.84
C ILE A 42 -13.87 7.49 16.90
N ARG A 43 -14.37 6.32 16.48
CA ARG A 43 -14.72 5.23 17.39
C ARG A 43 -13.50 4.71 18.15
N ILE A 44 -12.35 4.60 17.49
CA ILE A 44 -11.10 4.14 18.10
C ILE A 44 -10.53 5.22 19.02
N MET A 45 -10.44 6.47 18.55
CA MET A 45 -9.95 7.60 19.36
C MET A 45 -10.72 7.73 20.67
N LYS A 46 -12.05 7.60 20.64
CA LYS A 46 -12.88 7.67 21.85
C LYS A 46 -12.61 6.58 22.89
N LYS A 47 -12.07 5.41 22.49
CA LYS A 47 -11.73 4.35 23.45
C LYS A 47 -10.58 4.74 24.37
N ALA A 48 -9.72 5.67 23.93
CA ALA A 48 -8.61 6.19 24.72
C ALA A 48 -8.99 7.44 25.54
N LEU A 49 -10.26 7.87 25.51
CA LEU A 49 -10.73 9.11 26.13
C LEU A 49 -11.88 8.84 27.10
N PRO A 50 -12.13 9.75 28.06
CA PRO A 50 -13.34 9.70 28.90
C PRO A 50 -14.63 9.72 28.08
N ALA A 51 -15.71 9.11 28.61
CA ALA A 51 -16.95 8.89 27.88
C ALA A 51 -17.60 10.17 27.30
N ASN A 52 -17.44 11.31 27.98
CA ASN A 52 -18.00 12.60 27.60
C ASN A 52 -17.01 13.50 26.82
N ALA A 53 -15.81 13.02 26.51
CA ALA A 53 -14.81 13.79 25.80
C ALA A 53 -15.27 14.13 24.37
N LYS A 54 -15.02 15.39 23.98
CA LYS A 54 -15.23 15.87 22.61
C LYS A 54 -13.90 15.88 21.88
N ILE A 55 -13.90 15.44 20.63
CA ILE A 55 -12.73 15.48 19.74
C ILE A 55 -13.00 16.59 18.72
N ALA A 56 -12.06 17.53 18.60
CA ALA A 56 -12.10 18.60 17.60
C ALA A 56 -12.18 18.04 16.17
N LYS A 57 -12.66 18.84 15.22
CA LYS A 57 -12.73 18.43 13.80
C LYS A 57 -11.33 18.14 13.26
N ASP A 58 -10.42 19.10 13.42
CA ASP A 58 -9.06 19.04 12.92
C ASP A 58 -8.31 17.83 13.47
N ALA A 59 -8.48 17.51 14.76
CA ALA A 59 -7.88 16.32 15.35
C ALA A 59 -8.35 15.00 14.72
N LYS A 60 -9.59 14.93 14.21
CA LYS A 60 -10.09 13.73 13.52
C LYS A 60 -9.49 13.62 12.12
N GLU A 61 -9.37 14.75 11.42
CA GLU A 61 -8.76 14.83 10.08
C GLU A 61 -7.27 14.51 10.14
N THR A 62 -6.53 15.10 11.08
CA THR A 62 -5.11 14.75 11.32
C THR A 62 -4.94 13.28 11.64
N MET A 63 -5.77 12.70 12.52
CA MET A 63 -5.66 11.27 12.82
C MET A 63 -6.01 10.38 11.61
N GLN A 64 -6.91 10.82 10.73
CA GLN A 64 -7.23 10.10 9.51
C GLN A 64 -6.02 10.05 8.57
N GLU A 65 -5.33 11.17 8.39
CA GLU A 65 -4.08 11.25 7.63
C GLU A 65 -2.98 10.40 8.27
N CYS A 66 -2.77 10.55 9.58
CA CYS A 66 -1.74 9.80 10.32
C CYS A 66 -1.94 8.28 10.24
N VAL A 67 -3.17 7.79 10.28
CA VAL A 67 -3.43 6.34 10.19
C VAL A 67 -3.16 5.81 8.79
N SER A 68 -3.53 6.56 7.75
CA SER A 68 -3.20 6.19 6.37
C SER A 68 -1.69 6.21 6.12
N GLU A 69 -0.99 7.19 6.67
CA GLU A 69 0.48 7.22 6.61
C GLU A 69 1.09 6.08 7.40
N PHE A 70 0.58 5.76 8.59
CA PHE A 70 1.05 4.63 9.40
C PHE A 70 0.95 3.30 8.66
N ILE A 71 -0.18 3.04 7.98
CA ILE A 71 -0.33 1.84 7.14
C ILE A 71 0.74 1.82 6.05
N SER A 72 0.95 2.95 5.36
CA SER A 72 1.94 3.06 4.27
C SER A 72 3.38 2.90 4.79
N PHE A 73 3.67 3.45 5.96
CA PHE A 73 4.98 3.39 6.60
C PHE A 73 5.34 1.94 7.00
N VAL A 74 4.45 1.28 7.74
CA VAL A 74 4.69 -0.10 8.20
C VAL A 74 4.74 -1.07 7.03
N THR A 75 3.86 -0.91 6.04
CA THR A 75 3.84 -1.79 4.86
C THR A 75 5.06 -1.60 3.97
N SER A 76 5.61 -0.37 3.89
CA SER A 76 6.86 -0.10 3.19
C SER A 76 8.04 -0.85 3.85
N GLU A 77 8.18 -0.76 5.17
CA GLU A 77 9.26 -1.45 5.90
C GLU A 77 9.15 -2.99 5.76
N ALA A 78 7.92 -3.54 5.84
CA ALA A 78 7.67 -4.96 5.63
C ALA A 78 7.95 -5.38 4.16
N SER A 79 7.60 -4.53 3.20
CA SER A 79 7.90 -4.74 1.78
C SER A 79 9.42 -4.79 1.54
N ASP A 80 10.18 -3.88 2.14
CA ASP A 80 11.63 -3.83 2.00
C ASP A 80 12.27 -5.11 2.55
N ARG A 81 11.80 -5.64 3.68
CA ARG A 81 12.25 -6.94 4.21
C ARG A 81 11.94 -8.09 3.24
N CYS A 82 10.69 -8.15 2.76
CA CYS A 82 10.24 -9.17 1.82
C CYS A 82 11.09 -9.16 0.53
N GLN A 83 11.37 -7.99 -0.02
CA GLN A 83 12.19 -7.82 -1.23
C GLN A 83 13.66 -8.19 -1.00
N LYS A 84 14.24 -7.83 0.15
CA LYS A 84 15.60 -8.24 0.53
C LYS A 84 15.73 -9.77 0.59
N GLU A 85 14.66 -10.47 0.96
CA GLU A 85 14.58 -11.94 0.93
C GLU A 85 14.20 -12.53 -0.44
N LYS A 86 14.16 -11.71 -1.50
CA LYS A 86 13.77 -12.11 -2.87
C LYS A 86 12.36 -12.69 -2.98
N ARG A 87 11.47 -12.33 -2.05
CA ARG A 87 10.05 -12.71 -2.09
C ARG A 87 9.22 -11.60 -2.73
N LYS A 88 8.12 -12.00 -3.40
CA LYS A 88 7.16 -11.08 -4.03
C LYS A 88 5.88 -10.88 -3.21
N THR A 89 5.73 -11.62 -2.11
CA THR A 89 4.53 -11.62 -1.29
C THR A 89 4.93 -11.40 0.16
N ILE A 90 4.43 -10.30 0.72
CA ILE A 90 4.58 -9.95 2.13
C ILE A 90 3.77 -10.95 2.95
N ASN A 91 4.38 -11.49 4.02
CA ASN A 91 3.73 -12.41 4.94
C ASN A 91 3.60 -11.80 6.35
N GLY A 92 3.06 -12.56 7.30
CA GLY A 92 2.89 -12.09 8.68
C GLY A 92 4.20 -11.88 9.43
N ASP A 93 5.26 -12.61 9.09
CA ASP A 93 6.56 -12.51 9.74
C ASP A 93 7.29 -11.22 9.32
N ASP A 94 7.12 -10.79 8.06
CA ASP A 94 7.59 -9.47 7.59
C ASP A 94 6.97 -8.33 8.39
N LEU A 95 5.67 -8.43 8.67
CA LEU A 95 4.95 -7.42 9.42
C LEU A 95 5.40 -7.38 10.88
N LEU A 96 5.58 -8.55 11.51
CA LEU A 96 6.12 -8.64 12.87
C LEU A 96 7.54 -8.06 12.94
N TRP A 97 8.39 -8.36 11.95
CA TRP A 97 9.72 -7.79 11.87
C TRP A 97 9.68 -6.27 11.73
N ALA A 98 8.85 -5.74 10.82
CA ALA A 98 8.69 -4.30 10.62
C ALA A 98 8.23 -3.59 11.91
N MET A 99 7.25 -4.16 12.62
CA MET A 99 6.80 -3.59 13.90
C MET A 99 7.92 -3.51 14.94
N ALA A 100 8.79 -4.53 15.02
CA ALA A 100 9.93 -4.51 15.93
C ALA A 100 10.96 -3.45 15.52
N THR A 101 11.34 -3.43 14.24
CA THR A 101 12.31 -2.46 13.68
C THR A 101 11.86 -1.00 13.87
N LEU A 102 10.56 -0.75 13.76
CA LEU A 102 9.97 0.59 13.91
C LEU A 102 9.75 1.00 15.37
N GLY A 103 10.07 0.14 16.35
CA GLY A 103 9.93 0.44 17.78
C GLY A 103 8.54 0.17 18.36
N PHE A 104 7.69 -0.60 17.66
CA PHE A 104 6.35 -1.02 18.10
C PHE A 104 6.38 -2.41 18.77
N GLU A 105 7.41 -2.70 19.56
CA GLU A 105 7.68 -4.03 20.14
C GLU A 105 6.53 -4.54 21.03
N GLU A 106 5.85 -3.64 21.75
CA GLU A 106 4.70 -3.94 22.60
C GLU A 106 3.52 -4.56 21.82
N TYR A 107 3.47 -4.38 20.49
CA TYR A 107 2.43 -4.96 19.65
C TYR A 107 2.78 -6.36 19.12
N ILE A 108 4.02 -6.82 19.26
CA ILE A 108 4.49 -8.08 18.67
C ILE A 108 3.75 -9.27 19.24
N GLU A 109 3.66 -9.38 20.56
CA GLU A 109 3.04 -10.53 21.21
C GLU A 109 1.53 -10.62 20.93
N PRO A 110 0.74 -9.53 21.04
CA PRO A 110 -0.65 -9.51 20.59
C PRO A 110 -0.83 -9.89 19.12
N LEU A 111 0.06 -9.42 18.22
CA LEU A 111 -0.02 -9.71 16.79
C LEU A 111 0.30 -11.17 16.47
N LYS A 112 1.26 -11.79 17.15
CA LYS A 112 1.55 -13.22 17.02
C LYS A 112 0.35 -14.08 17.41
N LEU A 113 -0.28 -13.78 18.55
CA LEU A 113 -1.48 -14.47 18.98
C LEU A 113 -2.62 -14.31 17.97
N TYR A 114 -2.80 -13.10 17.43
CA TYR A 114 -3.79 -12.85 16.39
C TYR A 114 -3.50 -13.66 15.12
N LEU A 115 -2.25 -13.69 14.66
CA LEU A 115 -1.85 -14.46 13.47
C LEU A 115 -2.08 -15.96 13.65
N GLN A 116 -1.82 -16.51 14.83
CA GLN A 116 -2.11 -17.90 15.15
C GLN A 116 -3.62 -18.18 15.05
N LYS A 117 -4.46 -17.39 15.73
CA LYS A 117 -5.92 -17.54 15.70
C LYS A 117 -6.48 -17.40 14.29
N TYR A 118 -5.95 -16.46 13.50
CA TYR A 118 -6.34 -16.28 12.10
C TYR A 118 -6.07 -17.53 11.26
N ARG A 119 -4.90 -18.17 11.44
CA ARG A 119 -4.56 -19.44 10.77
C ARG A 119 -5.49 -20.58 11.19
N GLU A 120 -5.82 -20.70 12.48
CA GLU A 120 -6.78 -21.69 12.98
C GLU A 120 -8.16 -21.54 12.33
N VAL A 121 -8.68 -20.30 12.28
CA VAL A 121 -9.98 -20.00 11.65
C VAL A 121 -9.95 -20.29 10.15
N LEU A 122 -8.90 -19.90 9.44
CA LEU A 122 -8.76 -20.20 8.01
C LEU A 122 -8.64 -21.70 7.72
N CYS A 123 -7.90 -22.45 8.55
CA CYS A 123 -7.80 -23.90 8.42
C CYS A 123 -9.14 -24.58 8.70
N SER A 124 -9.90 -24.10 9.69
CA SER A 124 -11.27 -24.56 9.96
C SER A 124 -12.19 -24.31 8.75
N PHE A 125 -12.18 -23.10 8.18
CA PHE A 125 -12.99 -22.77 7.00
C PHE A 125 -12.59 -23.56 5.74
N ARG A 126 -11.30 -23.85 5.58
CA ARG A 126 -10.82 -24.72 4.50
C ARG A 126 -11.29 -26.16 4.69
N GLY A 127 -11.37 -26.66 5.92
CA GLY A 127 -11.96 -27.96 6.24
C GLY A 127 -13.45 -28.06 5.86
N LEU A 128 -14.23 -26.99 6.08
CA LEU A 128 -15.66 -26.98 5.74
C LEU A 128 -15.97 -26.75 4.24
N ARG A 129 -15.03 -26.23 3.45
CA ARG A 129 -15.20 -26.07 1.99
C ARG A 129 -14.93 -27.36 1.19
N PHE A 130 -14.48 -28.44 1.82
CA PHE A 130 -14.29 -29.76 1.20
C PHE A 130 -15.30 -30.81 1.68
N THR A 131 -16.35 -30.41 2.43
CA THR A 131 -17.36 -31.32 2.97
C THR A 131 -18.76 -31.18 2.35
N PHE A 132 -18.89 -30.51 1.19
CA PHE A 132 -20.13 -30.47 0.40
C PHE A 132 -19.84 -30.65 -1.08
#